data_AF-A0A3B3YV32-F1
#
_entry.id   AF-A0A3B3YV32-F1
#
_cell.length_a   1.000
_cell.length_b   1.000
_cell.length_c   1.000
_cell.angle_alpha   90.00
_cell.angle_beta   90.00
_cell.angle_gamma   90.00
#
_symmetry.space_group_name_H-M   'P 1'
#
loop_
_entity.id
_entity.type
_entity.pdbx_description
1 polymer ?
#
loop_
_entity_poly.entity_id
_entity_poly.type
_entity_poly.pdbx_seq_one_letter_code
_entity_poly.pdbx_strand_id
1 'polypeptide(L)'
;LFDGLVSDDVFKHLEKEEILHKYKSRADKARNTIDAVEKKGKKACRLMIKRLHQIDPTLSNELGLSSDSSAKGETQSSLKLR
;
A
#
# COMPACT_ATOMS: atom_id res chain seq x y z
N LEU A 1 9.49 -6.12 0.96
CA LEU A 1 8.03 -5.85 0.80
C LEU A 1 7.20 -7.10 1.10
N PHE A 2 7.39 -8.19 0.36
CA PHE A 2 6.64 -9.44 0.54
C PHE A 2 6.62 -9.98 1.97
N ASP A 3 7.76 -10.03 2.67
CA ASP A 3 7.80 -10.55 4.05
C ASP A 3 6.94 -9.72 5.02
N GLY A 4 6.89 -8.40 4.81
CA GLY A 4 6.00 -7.51 5.55
C GLY A 4 4.53 -7.79 5.25
N LEU A 5 4.19 -8.06 3.98
CA LEU A 5 2.82 -8.42 3.59
C LEU A 5 2.39 -9.80 4.10
N VAL A 6 3.32 -10.74 4.26
CA VAL A 6 3.04 -12.02 4.93
C VAL A 6 2.83 -11.81 6.43
N SER A 7 3.67 -10.98 7.05
CA SER A 7 3.56 -10.65 8.48
C SER A 7 2.26 -9.90 8.81
N ASP A 8 1.75 -9.10 7.86
CA ASP A 8 0.47 -8.38 7.98
C ASP A 8 -0.76 -9.25 7.61
N ASP A 9 -0.56 -10.54 7.35
CA ASP A 9 -1.60 -11.50 6.91
C ASP A 9 -2.31 -11.09 5.61
N VAL A 10 -1.61 -10.32 4.75
CA VAL A 10 -2.08 -10.01 3.39
C VAL A 10 -1.84 -11.21 2.48
N PHE A 11 -0.67 -11.82 2.57
CA PHE A 11 -0.35 -13.05 1.84
C PHE A 11 -0.05 -14.20 2.78
N LYS A 12 -0.49 -15.39 2.42
CA LYS A 12 0.06 -16.63 2.97
C LYS A 12 1.45 -16.86 2.37
N HIS A 13 2.29 -17.61 3.09
CA HIS A 13 3.63 -17.95 2.62
C HIS A 13 3.61 -18.61 1.22
N LEU A 14 2.68 -19.54 0.97
CA LEU A 14 2.55 -20.19 -0.32
C LEU A 14 2.15 -19.24 -1.46
N GLU A 15 1.28 -18.25 -1.19
CA GLU A 15 0.89 -17.25 -2.20
C GLU A 15 2.10 -16.38 -2.60
N LYS A 16 2.94 -16.00 -1.63
CA LYS A 16 4.20 -15.31 -1.89
C LYS A 16 5.10 -16.15 -2.81
N GLU A 17 5.34 -17.41 -2.46
CA GLU A 17 6.25 -18.26 -3.22
C GLU A 17 5.73 -18.50 -4.65
N GLU A 18 4.42 -18.68 -4.85
CA GLU A 18 3.84 -18.80 -6.19
C GLU A 18 4.19 -17.58 -7.05
N ILE A 19 3.97 -16.35 -6.53
CA ILE A 19 4.28 -15.13 -7.28
C ILE A 19 5.79 -15.00 -7.55
N LEU A 20 6.64 -15.37 -6.59
CA LEU A 20 8.09 -15.28 -6.74
C LEU A 20 8.66 -16.25 -7.77
N HIS A 21 8.08 -17.45 -7.88
CA HIS A 21 8.56 -18.51 -8.77
C HIS A 21 7.90 -18.51 -10.15
N LYS A 22 6.64 -18.08 -10.25
CA LYS A 22 5.86 -18.11 -11.50
C LYS A 22 6.32 -17.09 -12.54
N TYR A 23 6.83 -15.94 -12.09
CA TYR A 23 7.21 -14.83 -12.97
C TYR A 23 8.73 -14.63 -12.97
N LYS A 24 9.33 -14.45 -14.16
CA LYS A 24 10.79 -14.27 -14.30
C LYS A 24 11.23 -12.82 -14.10
N SER A 25 10.49 -11.86 -14.67
CA SER A 25 10.89 -10.45 -14.63
C SER A 25 10.47 -9.76 -13.33
N ARG A 26 11.21 -8.72 -12.93
CA ARG A 26 10.84 -7.89 -11.78
C ARG A 26 9.52 -7.13 -12.01
N ALA A 27 9.28 -6.71 -13.25
CA ALA A 27 8.07 -5.98 -13.63
C ALA A 27 6.82 -6.87 -13.49
N ASP A 28 6.88 -8.11 -13.99
CA ASP A 28 5.76 -9.06 -13.88
C ASP A 28 5.46 -9.40 -12.42
N LYS A 29 6.50 -9.60 -11.61
CA LYS A 29 6.33 -9.81 -10.16
C LYS A 29 5.64 -8.62 -9.50
N ALA A 30 6.08 -7.39 -9.79
CA ALA A 30 5.47 -6.19 -9.23
C ALA A 30 4.00 -6.06 -9.61
N ARG A 31 3.67 -6.21 -10.90
CA ARG A 31 2.30 -6.15 -11.41
C ARG A 31 1.39 -7.18 -10.73
N ASN A 32 1.79 -8.46 -10.73
CA ASN A 32 0.98 -9.52 -10.14
C ASN A 32 0.83 -9.36 -8.62
N THR A 33 1.83 -8.79 -7.94
CA THR A 33 1.71 -8.44 -6.52
C THR A 33 0.63 -7.40 -6.29
N ILE A 34 0.65 -6.31 -7.09
CA ILE A 34 -0.35 -5.23 -7.00
C ILE A 34 -1.75 -5.79 -7.29
N ASP A 35 -1.92 -6.51 -8.40
CA ASP A 35 -3.21 -7.11 -8.79
C ASP A 35 -3.75 -8.04 -7.70
N ALA A 36 -2.89 -8.83 -7.05
CA ALA A 36 -3.29 -9.73 -5.98
C ALA A 36 -3.66 -8.99 -4.69
N VAL A 37 -2.94 -7.92 -4.35
CA VAL A 37 -3.29 -7.06 -3.21
C VAL A 37 -4.61 -6.32 -3.45
N GLU A 38 -4.83 -5.83 -4.67
CA GLU A 38 -6.08 -5.17 -5.07
C GLU A 38 -7.28 -6.10 -4.93
N LYS A 39 -7.16 -7.35 -5.39
CA LYS A 39 -8.19 -8.40 -5.23
C LYS A 39 -8.52 -8.71 -3.77
N LYS A 40 -7.57 -8.54 -2.85
CA LYS A 40 -7.78 -8.71 -1.40
C LYS A 40 -8.45 -7.49 -0.74
N GLY A 41 -8.52 -6.37 -1.45
CA GLY A 41 -9.32 -5.20 -1.10
C GLY A 41 -8.59 -4.11 -0.33
N LYS A 42 -9.35 -3.06 0.02
CA LYS A 42 -8.81 -1.77 0.50
C LYS A 42 -7.88 -1.88 1.72
N LYS A 43 -8.14 -2.82 2.63
CA LYS A 43 -7.28 -3.03 3.81
C LYS A 43 -5.88 -3.50 3.40
N ALA A 44 -5.81 -4.47 2.48
CA ALA A 44 -4.55 -4.98 1.96
C ALA A 44 -3.78 -3.89 1.19
N CYS A 45 -4.47 -3.08 0.36
CA CYS A 45 -3.85 -1.97 -0.34
C CYS A 45 -3.20 -0.96 0.62
N ARG A 46 -3.89 -0.57 1.70
CA ARG A 46 -3.35 0.35 2.71
C ARG A 46 -2.10 -0.22 3.39
N LEU A 47 -2.10 -1.52 3.69
CA LEU A 47 -0.94 -2.19 4.29
C LEU A 47 0.24 -2.22 3.33
N MET A 48 0.00 -2.51 2.04
CA MET A 48 1.05 -2.46 1.02
C MET A 48 1.66 -1.05 0.88
N ILE A 49 0.84 -0.01 0.83
CA ILE A 49 1.31 1.38 0.76
C ILE A 49 2.16 1.72 2.01
N LYS A 50 1.66 1.40 3.20
CA LYS A 50 2.39 1.62 4.47
C LYS A 50 3.75 0.92 4.46
N ARG A 51 3.80 -0.35 4.02
CA ARG A 51 5.05 -1.12 3.95
C ARG A 51 6.01 -0.58 2.90
N LEU A 52 5.50 -0.16 1.74
CA LEU A 52 6.31 0.47 0.70
C LEU A 52 6.98 1.74 1.23
N HIS A 53 6.22 2.59 1.91
CA HIS A 53 6.74 3.80 2.55
C HIS A 53 7.81 3.50 3.61
N GLN A 54 7.63 2.45 4.42
CA GLN A 54 8.64 2.05 5.41
C GLN A 54 9.94 1.53 4.80
N ILE A 55 9.87 0.89 3.63
CA ILE A 55 11.03 0.30 2.96
C ILE A 55 11.76 1.34 2.11
N ASP A 56 11.00 2.15 1.38
CA ASP A 56 11.50 3.15 0.45
C ASP A 56 10.61 4.40 0.50
N PRO A 57 10.87 5.30 1.46
CA PRO A 57 10.13 6.55 1.58
C PRO A 57 10.27 7.43 0.32
N THR A 58 11.44 7.43 -0.31
CA THR A 58 11.70 8.22 -1.52
C THR A 58 10.77 7.78 -2.65
N LEU A 59 10.76 6.49 -2.98
CA LEU A 59 9.86 5.94 -3.99
C LEU A 59 8.39 6.16 -3.63
N SER A 60 8.02 5.96 -2.37
CA SER A 60 6.65 6.19 -1.90
C SER A 60 6.21 7.66 -2.08
N ASN A 61 7.12 8.61 -1.87
CA ASN A 61 6.84 10.03 -2.04
C ASN A 61 6.75 10.41 -3.53
N GLU A 62 7.65 9.89 -4.36
CA GLU A 62 7.62 10.07 -5.82
C GLU A 62 6.30 9.57 -6.45
N LEU A 63 5.75 8.48 -5.89
CA LEU A 63 4.47 7.92 -6.31
C LEU A 63 3.24 8.62 -5.70
N GLY A 64 3.43 9.63 -4.85
CA GLY A 64 2.33 10.34 -4.17
C GLY A 64 1.55 9.47 -3.18
N LEU A 65 2.17 8.40 -2.66
CA LEU A 65 1.54 7.45 -1.74
C LEU A 65 1.73 7.81 -0.26
N SER A 66 2.55 8.82 0.03
CA SER A 66 2.68 9.34 1.40
C SER A 66 1.36 9.91 1.89
N SER A 67 1.04 9.65 3.16
CA SER A 67 -0.20 10.09 3.80
C SER A 67 -0.26 11.60 4.09
N ASP A 68 0.64 12.40 3.51
CA ASP A 68 0.68 13.87 3.67
C ASP A 68 -0.47 14.60 2.95
N SER A 69 -1.45 13.90 2.37
CA SER A 69 -2.76 14.52 2.16
C SER A 69 -3.47 14.62 3.51
N SER A 70 -3.07 15.62 4.28
CA SER A 70 -3.89 16.18 5.35
C SER A 70 -5.24 16.51 4.72
N ALA A 71 -6.23 15.64 4.93
CA ALA A 71 -7.62 16.04 4.91
C ALA A 71 -7.78 17.04 6.05
N LYS A 72 -7.36 18.29 5.81
CA LYS A 72 -7.69 19.43 6.67
C LYS A 72 -9.20 19.53 6.61
N GLY A 73 -9.80 19.20 7.75
CA GLY A 73 -11.24 19.17 7.92
C GLY A 73 -11.90 20.45 7.44
N GLU A 74 -13.05 20.26 6.81
CA GLU A 74 -14.13 21.24 6.82
C GLU A 74 -14.32 21.73 8.27
N THR A 75 -13.78 22.90 8.58
CA THR A 75 -14.14 23.60 9.81
C THR A 75 -15.37 24.41 9.46
N GLN A 76 -16.53 23.95 9.91
CA GLN A 76 -17.76 24.71 9.92
C GLN A 76 -17.50 26.09 10.55
N SER A 77 -17.46 27.14 9.73
CA SER A 77 -17.54 28.51 10.24
C SER A 77 -19.00 28.82 10.55
N SER A 78 -19.44 28.37 11.72
CA SER A 78 -20.60 28.91 12.41
C SER A 78 -20.10 29.62 13.66
N LEU A 79 -20.68 30.80 13.91
CA LEU A 79 -20.60 31.63 15.12
C LEU A 79 -19.43 32.62 15.21
N LYS A 80 -19.76 33.88 14.93
CA LYS A 80 -19.56 34.94 15.92
C LYS A 80 -20.65 36.01 15.79
N LEU A 81 -21.63 35.92 16.69
CA LEU A 81 -22.30 37.08 17.26
C LEU A 81 -21.21 38.00 17.84
N ARG A 82 -21.17 39.26 17.40
CA ARG A 82 -21.13 40.45 18.26
C ARG A 82 -21.62 41.64 17.46
#